data_AF-A0A524GGY8-F1
#
_entry.id   AF-A0A524GGY8-F1
#
_cell.length_a   1.000
_cell.length_b   1.000
_cell.length_c   1.000
_cell.angle_alpha   90.00
_cell.angle_beta   90.00
_cell.angle_gamma   90.00
#
_symmetry.space_group_name_H-M   'P 1'
#
loop_
_entity.id
_entity.type
_entity.pdbx_description
1 polymer ?
#
loop_
_entity_poly.entity_id
_entity_poly.type
_entity_poly.pdbx_seq_one_letter_code
_entity_poly.pdbx_strand_id
1 'polypeptide(L)'
;MKPNELFLLYEKEVAEFKLELIRKLSGDADLPGKIRVKRTSNFSMMEVVLKAAGKPLHVTEIIAAVEKEFGVTLDRDSLSSAITKQVRKGKRFVRVAPNTFGLKQT
;
A
#
# COMPACT_ATOMS: atom_id res chain seq x y z
N MET A 1 -5.59 36.89 -26.53
CA MET A 1 -4.48 36.17 -25.90
C MET A 1 -3.19 36.61 -26.56
N LYS A 2 -2.16 36.97 -25.80
CA LYS A 2 -0.88 37.35 -26.40
C LYS A 2 -0.24 36.07 -26.98
N PRO A 3 0.36 36.08 -28.19
CA PRO A 3 0.92 34.88 -28.82
C PRO A 3 1.88 34.09 -27.91
N ASN A 4 2.62 34.81 -27.05
CA ASN A 4 3.57 34.24 -26.11
C ASN A 4 2.90 33.45 -24.98
N GLU A 5 1.67 33.78 -24.59
CA GLU A 5 0.93 33.03 -23.56
C GLU A 5 0.52 31.66 -24.06
N LEU A 6 0.14 31.55 -25.34
CA LEU A 6 -0.22 30.29 -25.97
C LEU A 6 1.00 29.36 -26.06
N PHE A 7 2.15 29.92 -26.43
CA PHE A 7 3.41 29.19 -26.48
C PHE A 7 3.85 28.68 -25.10
N LEU A 8 3.76 29.53 -24.07
CA LEU A 8 4.10 29.14 -22.70
C LEU A 8 3.14 28.09 -22.14
N LEU A 9 1.84 28.16 -22.48
CA LEU A 9 0.86 27.16 -22.09
C LEU A 9 1.16 25.80 -22.74
N TYR A 10 1.47 25.82 -24.03
CA TYR A 10 1.85 24.63 -24.77
C TYR A 10 3.11 23.97 -24.20
N GLU A 11 4.16 24.75 -23.95
CA GLU A 11 5.41 24.23 -23.34
C GLU A 11 5.15 23.65 -21.95
N LYS A 12 4.28 24.27 -21.16
CA LYS A 12 3.86 23.75 -19.86
C LYS A 12 3.16 22.39 -19.99
N GLU A 13 2.17 22.27 -20.87
CA GLU A 13 1.44 21.01 -21.08
C GLU A 13 2.36 19.89 -21.56
N VAL A 14 3.29 20.20 -22.46
CA VAL A 14 4.29 19.25 -22.95
C VAL A 14 5.21 18.78 -21.82
N ALA A 15 5.66 19.69 -20.95
CA ALA A 15 6.49 19.34 -19.80
C ALA A 15 5.74 18.45 -18.79
N GLU A 16 4.47 18.77 -18.49
CA GLU A 16 3.62 17.96 -17.61
C GLU A 16 3.40 16.55 -18.17
N PHE A 17 3.12 16.43 -19.47
CA PHE A 17 2.96 15.14 -20.14
C PHE A 17 4.24 14.30 -20.10
N LYS A 18 5.40 14.91 -20.36
CA LYS A 18 6.70 14.22 -20.28
C LYS A 18 6.98 13.70 -18.87
N LEU A 19 6.72 14.51 -17.84
CA LEU A 19 6.87 14.09 -16.44
C LEU A 19 5.94 12.93 -16.09
N GLU A 20 4.68 12.96 -16.56
CA GLU A 20 3.74 11.86 -16.35
C GLU A 20 4.20 10.56 -17.04
N LEU A 21 4.69 10.67 -18.27
CA LEU A 21 5.20 9.53 -19.03
C LEU A 21 6.44 8.92 -18.37
N ILE A 22 7.39 9.75 -17.91
CA ILE A 22 8.57 9.30 -17.17
C ILE A 22 8.14 8.57 -15.90
N ARG A 23 7.21 9.12 -15.10
CA ARG A 23 6.69 8.43 -13.90
C ARG A 23 6.06 7.07 -14.22
N LYS A 24 5.35 6.95 -15.35
CA LYS A 24 4.74 5.68 -15.79
C LYS A 24 5.79 4.66 -16.24
N LEU A 25 6.82 5.09 -16.98
CA LEU A 25 7.83 4.21 -17.58
C LEU A 25 8.96 3.84 -16.62
N SER A 26 9.40 4.77 -15.77
CA SER A 26 10.46 4.54 -14.79
C SER A 26 10.04 3.64 -13.63
N GLY A 27 8.81 3.12 -13.61
CA GLY A 27 8.29 2.34 -12.48
C GLY A 27 8.03 3.18 -11.22
N ASP A 28 8.24 4.50 -11.27
CA ASP A 28 7.89 5.50 -10.24
C ASP A 28 6.37 5.73 -10.08
N ALA A 29 5.61 4.79 -10.61
CA ALA A 29 4.37 4.28 -10.04
C ALA A 29 4.47 3.87 -8.55
N ASP A 30 5.67 3.90 -7.94
CA ASP A 30 5.96 3.69 -6.52
C ASP A 30 6.67 4.91 -5.85
N LEU A 31 6.32 6.15 -6.22
CA LEU A 31 6.56 7.27 -5.31
C LEU A 31 5.75 7.05 -4.00
N PRO A 32 6.37 7.16 -2.81
CA PRO A 32 5.76 6.84 -1.52
C PRO A 32 4.86 7.99 -1.06
N GLY A 33 3.73 8.19 -1.73
CA GLY A 33 2.86 9.34 -1.42
C GLY A 33 1.42 9.25 -1.89
N LYS A 34 1.08 8.27 -2.73
CA LYS A 34 -0.33 7.91 -2.96
C LYS A 34 -0.44 6.41 -2.84
N ILE A 35 -0.85 5.98 -1.65
CA ILE A 35 -1.44 4.66 -1.42
C ILE A 35 -2.45 4.47 -2.54
N ARG A 36 -2.07 3.69 -3.55
CA ARG A 36 -2.99 3.25 -4.59
C ARG A 36 -4.08 2.52 -3.84
N VAL A 37 -5.25 3.14 -3.71
CA VAL A 37 -6.50 2.50 -3.31
C VAL A 37 -6.93 1.58 -4.46
N LYS A 38 -6.05 0.64 -4.84
CA LYS A 38 -6.33 -0.48 -5.72
C LYS A 38 -7.05 -1.47 -4.81
N ARG A 39 -8.38 -1.36 -4.72
CA ARG A 39 -9.28 -2.27 -3.99
C ARG A 39 -8.63 -2.77 -2.69
N THR A 40 -8.74 -1.99 -1.61
CA THR A 40 -8.20 -2.29 -0.28
C THR A 40 -8.69 -3.65 0.23
N SER A 41 -8.10 -4.73 -0.25
CA SER A 41 -8.25 -6.04 0.34
C SER A 41 -7.63 -5.97 1.73
N ASN A 42 -8.27 -6.58 2.73
CA ASN A 42 -7.80 -6.56 4.13
C ASN A 42 -6.30 -6.90 4.23
N PHE A 43 -5.79 -7.75 3.34
CA PHE A 43 -4.37 -8.10 3.24
C PHE A 43 -3.44 -6.94 2.87
N SER A 44 -3.87 -6.02 2.01
CA SER A 44 -3.07 -4.84 1.64
C SER A 44 -2.90 -3.89 2.82
N MET A 45 -3.97 -3.69 3.61
CA MET A 45 -3.93 -2.85 4.81
C MET A 45 -2.99 -3.44 5.86
N MET A 46 -3.06 -4.75 6.08
CA MET A 46 -2.15 -5.45 7.00
C MET A 46 -0.69 -5.37 6.56
N GLU A 47 -0.42 -5.46 5.26
CA GLU A 47 0.93 -5.36 4.72
C GLU A 47 1.51 -3.97 4.98
N VAL A 48 0.72 -2.91 4.79
CA VAL A 48 1.13 -1.54 5.13
C VAL A 48 1.45 -1.43 6.61
N VAL A 49 0.54 -1.89 7.48
CA VAL A 49 0.71 -1.87 8.95
C VAL A 49 1.95 -2.64 9.39
N LEU A 50 2.15 -3.87 8.89
CA LEU A 50 3.31 -4.69 9.25
C LEU A 50 4.61 -4.10 8.69
N LYS A 51 4.57 -3.47 7.51
CA LYS A 51 5.73 -2.79 6.92
C LYS A 51 6.08 -1.53 7.71
N ALA A 52 5.09 -0.75 8.12
CA ALA A 52 5.27 0.43 8.96
C ALA A 52 5.81 0.08 10.35
N ALA A 53 5.35 -1.04 10.93
CA ALA A 53 5.83 -1.53 12.21
C ALA A 53 7.26 -2.11 12.16
N GLY A 54 7.68 -2.65 11.01
CA GLY A 54 9.01 -3.25 10.82
C GLY A 54 9.26 -4.51 11.66
N LYS A 55 8.24 -5.04 12.34
CA LYS A 55 8.31 -6.21 13.23
C LYS A 55 7.05 -7.06 13.12
N PRO A 56 7.11 -8.35 13.48
CA PRO A 56 5.91 -9.17 13.62
C PRO A 56 4.96 -8.57 14.66
N LEU A 57 3.67 -8.51 14.35
CA LEU A 57 2.64 -7.96 15.24
C LEU A 57 1.59 -9.03 15.58
N HIS A 58 1.02 -8.90 16.77
CA HIS A 58 -0.12 -9.73 17.17
C HIS A 58 -1.40 -9.30 16.42
N VAL A 59 -2.34 -10.22 16.18
CA VAL A 59 -3.60 -9.93 15.45
C VAL A 59 -4.32 -8.70 16.02
N THR A 60 -4.39 -8.57 17.33
CA THR A 60 -5.02 -7.42 18.00
C THR A 60 -4.31 -6.10 17.68
N GLU A 61 -2.98 -6.11 17.62
CA GLU A 61 -2.19 -4.92 17.27
C GLU A 61 -2.37 -4.56 15.80
N ILE A 62 -2.48 -5.56 14.93
CA ILE A 62 -2.77 -5.36 13.50
C ILE A 62 -4.17 -4.74 13.34
N ILE A 63 -5.19 -5.22 14.05
CA ILE A 63 -6.54 -4.64 14.01
C ILE A 63 -6.50 -3.18 14.46
N ALA A 64 -5.90 -2.89 15.62
CA ALA A 64 -5.82 -1.55 16.15
C ALA A 64 -5.07 -0.58 15.22
N ALA A 65 -3.98 -1.04 14.60
CA ALA A 65 -3.22 -0.24 13.65
C ALA A 65 -3.99 -0.02 12.34
N VAL A 66 -4.71 -1.02 11.83
CA VAL A 66 -5.56 -0.86 10.63
C VAL A 66 -6.73 0.09 10.92
N GLU A 67 -7.37 -0.03 12.08
CA GLU A 67 -8.43 0.89 12.49
C GLU A 67 -7.91 2.33 12.58
N LYS A 68 -6.70 2.51 13.14
CA LYS A 68 -6.05 3.82 13.25
C LYS A 68 -5.63 4.42 11.90
N GLU A 69 -5.07 3.63 10.97
CA GLU A 69 -4.59 4.12 9.68
C GLU A 69 -5.70 4.24 8.61
N PHE A 70 -6.68 3.34 8.62
CA PHE A 70 -7.66 3.20 7.55
C PHE A 70 -9.11 3.43 8.00
N GLY A 71 -9.38 3.51 9.31
CA GLY A 71 -10.75 3.68 9.84
C GLY A 71 -11.65 2.45 9.63
N VAL A 72 -11.05 1.27 9.42
CA VAL A 72 -11.78 0.02 9.16
C VAL A 72 -11.66 -0.91 10.37
N THR A 73 -12.80 -1.28 10.93
CA THR A 73 -12.90 -2.30 11.98
C THR A 73 -12.87 -3.69 11.36
N LEU A 74 -11.92 -4.52 11.78
CA LEU A 74 -11.75 -5.88 11.30
C LEU A 74 -12.04 -6.88 12.42
N ASP A 75 -12.77 -7.93 12.11
CA ASP A 75 -13.08 -9.01 13.05
C ASP A 75 -11.88 -9.95 13.28
N ARG A 76 -11.58 -10.26 14.55
CA ARG A 76 -10.39 -11.04 14.95
C ARG A 76 -10.39 -12.45 14.37
N ASP A 77 -11.52 -13.14 14.39
CA ASP A 77 -11.62 -14.53 13.96
C ASP A 77 -11.57 -14.64 12.44
N SER A 78 -12.22 -13.69 11.77
CA SER A 78 -12.14 -13.51 10.33
C SER A 78 -10.71 -13.22 9.87
N LEU A 79 -10.00 -12.34 10.59
CA LEU A 79 -8.62 -11.99 10.27
C LEU A 79 -7.64 -13.12 10.49
N SER A 80 -7.69 -13.76 11.66
CA SER A 80 -6.79 -14.87 12.01
C SER A 80 -6.92 -16.02 11.00
N SER A 81 -8.14 -16.32 10.56
CA SER A 81 -8.42 -17.31 9.52
C SER A 81 -7.91 -16.87 8.15
N ALA A 82 -8.17 -15.62 7.76
CA ALA A 82 -7.77 -15.07 6.47
C ALA A 82 -6.24 -15.02 6.33
N ILE A 83 -5.53 -14.55 7.36
CA ILE A 83 -4.06 -14.45 7.34
C ILE A 83 -3.41 -15.83 7.39
N THR A 84 -3.96 -16.77 8.16
CA THR A 84 -3.48 -18.16 8.17
C THR A 84 -3.58 -18.80 6.79
N LYS A 85 -4.69 -18.55 6.06
CA LYS A 85 -4.81 -18.98 4.66
C LYS A 85 -3.75 -18.37 3.74
N GLN A 86 -3.34 -17.11 3.97
CA GLN A 86 -2.27 -16.49 3.19
C GLN A 86 -0.87 -16.98 3.57
N VAL A 87 -0.62 -17.25 4.86
CA VAL A 87 0.62 -17.89 5.31
C VAL A 87 0.78 -19.26 4.65
N ARG A 88 -0.29 -20.07 4.60
CA ARG A 88 -0.30 -21.37 3.91
C ARG A 88 -0.02 -21.27 2.41
N LYS A 89 -0.43 -20.17 1.77
CA LYS A 89 -0.10 -19.90 0.36
C LYS A 89 1.38 -19.52 0.16
N GLY A 90 2.12 -19.22 1.22
CA GLY A 90 3.58 -19.01 1.19
C GLY A 90 4.06 -17.73 0.49
N LYS A 91 3.14 -16.83 0.12
CA LYS A 91 3.43 -15.70 -0.77
C LYS A 91 3.91 -14.43 -0.05
N ARG A 92 3.29 -14.02 1.07
CA ARG A 92 3.48 -12.65 1.62
C ARG A 92 3.62 -12.55 3.14
N PHE A 93 3.03 -13.47 3.89
CA PHE A 93 3.03 -13.45 5.34
C PHE A 93 3.67 -14.70 5.91
N VAL A 94 4.29 -14.56 7.08
CA VAL A 94 4.82 -15.66 7.88
C VAL A 94 4.19 -15.63 9.27
N ARG A 95 3.87 -16.80 9.82
CA ARG A 95 3.46 -16.92 11.22
C ARG A 95 4.70 -17.13 12.08
N VAL A 96 5.00 -16.16 12.93
CA VAL A 96 6.18 -16.20 13.80
C VAL A 96 5.83 -16.80 15.16
N ALA A 97 4.61 -16.54 15.66
CA ALA A 97 4.12 -17.11 16.92
C ALA A 97 2.57 -17.28 16.87
N PRO A 98 1.93 -17.88 17.90
CA PRO A 98 0.47 -17.93 17.99
C PRO A 98 -0.12 -16.53 17.89
N ASN A 99 -1.03 -16.33 16.94
CA ASN A 99 -1.64 -15.03 16.65
C ASN A 99 -0.65 -13.88 16.36
N THR A 100 0.59 -14.18 15.97
CA THR A 100 1.61 -13.19 15.62
C THR A 100 2.11 -13.42 14.21
N PHE A 101 1.99 -12.39 13.37
CA PHE A 101 2.27 -12.46 11.95
C PHE A 101 3.28 -11.42 11.55
N GLY A 102 4.20 -11.81 10.66
CA GLY A 102 5.19 -10.92 10.06
C GLY A 102 5.12 -10.95 8.55
N LEU A 103 5.84 -10.03 7.92
CA LEU A 103 6.06 -10.05 6.48
C LEU A 103 7.16 -11.05 6.14
N LYS A 104 6.95 -11.82 5.08
CA LYS A 104 8.02 -12.63 4.50
C LYS A 104 9.01 -11.68 3.84
N GLN A 105 10.24 -11.59 4.35
CA GLN A 105 11.32 -10.96 3.58
C GLN A 105 11.56 -11.84 2.36
N THR A 106 11.41 -11.25 1.17
CA THR A 106 11.77 -11.88 -0.10
C THR A 106 13.28 -11.91 -0.25
#